data_AF-A0A7J7E9X7-F1
#
_entry.id   AF-A0A7J7E9X7-F1
#
_cell.length_a   1.000
_cell.length_b   1.000
_cell.length_c   1.000
_cell.angle_alpha   90.00
_cell.angle_beta   90.00
_cell.angle_gamma   90.00
#
_symmetry.space_group_name_H-M   'P 1'
#
loop_
_entity.id
_entity.type
_entity.pdbx_description
1 polymer ?
#
loop_
_entity_poly.entity_id
_entity_poly.type
_entity_poly.pdbx_seq_one_letter_code
_entity_poly.pdbx_strand_id
1 'polypeptide(L)'
;MLVNGGPHRRAWGVRVIDSLRGVSLLAQGKFEITNMDMRLGTTLRIKGKIASDADSFVINLGQGTDKLNLHFNPRFRESTIICNSRDGNSWGKEQRENHICFSAGSEVKFIVTFENDDSK
;
A
#
# COMPACT_ATOMS: atom_id res chain seq x y z
N MET A 1 9.63 14.78 0.93
CA MET A 1 10.69 13.77 0.86
C MET A 1 11.24 13.61 -0.58
N LEU A 2 12.38 14.24 -0.84
CA LEU A 2 13.10 14.23 -2.12
C LEU A 2 13.39 12.81 -2.63
N VAL A 3 12.92 12.48 -3.84
CA VAL A 3 13.41 11.35 -4.64
C VAL A 3 13.90 11.90 -5.98
N ASN A 4 15.22 12.06 -6.10
CA ASN A 4 15.87 12.38 -7.37
C ASN A 4 15.87 11.14 -8.28
N GLY A 5 15.32 11.25 -9.50
CA GLY A 5 15.40 10.19 -10.50
C GLY A 5 14.87 10.64 -11.87
N GLY A 6 15.77 10.69 -12.87
CA GLY A 6 15.53 11.23 -14.22
C GLY A 6 14.54 10.48 -15.13
N PRO A 7 14.45 10.88 -16.41
CA PRO A 7 13.30 10.63 -17.25
C PRO A 7 13.40 9.26 -17.92
N HIS A 8 12.90 8.20 -17.28
CA HIS A 8 12.65 6.94 -18.01
C HIS A 8 11.39 6.21 -17.50
N ARG A 9 10.37 6.27 -18.35
CA ARG A 9 9.13 5.48 -18.41
C ARG A 9 9.28 4.08 -17.79
N ARG A 10 8.71 3.78 -16.61
CA ARG A 10 8.57 2.38 -16.15
C ARG A 10 7.35 2.18 -15.25
N ALA A 11 6.69 1.05 -15.50
CA ALA A 11 5.43 0.60 -14.91
C ALA A 11 5.51 0.40 -13.38
N TRP A 12 4.37 0.58 -12.73
CA TRP A 12 4.20 0.40 -11.30
C TRP A 12 3.45 -0.92 -11.03
N GLY A 13 3.86 -1.65 -10.00
CA GLY A 13 3.19 -2.81 -9.45
C GLY A 13 2.55 -2.47 -8.10
N VAL A 14 1.30 -2.90 -7.91
CA VAL A 14 0.58 -2.77 -6.64
C VAL A 14 0.41 -4.15 -6.03
N ARG A 15 0.85 -4.30 -4.80
CA ARG A 15 0.81 -5.54 -4.03
C ARG A 15 0.00 -5.33 -2.75
N VAL A 16 -1.28 -5.68 -2.78
CA VAL A 16 -2.09 -5.80 -1.56
C VAL A 16 -1.72 -7.13 -0.87
N ILE A 17 -1.08 -7.06 0.28
CA ILE A 17 -0.84 -8.19 1.17
C ILE A 17 -2.00 -8.23 2.17
N ASP A 18 -2.79 -9.27 2.06
CA ASP A 18 -3.82 -9.69 3.00
C ASP A 18 -5.20 -9.03 2.92
N SER A 19 -6.18 -9.88 3.27
CA SER A 19 -7.55 -9.99 2.80
C SER A 19 -8.33 -8.69 2.63
N LEU A 20 -8.66 -8.39 1.37
CA LEU A 20 -9.83 -7.62 0.98
C LEU A 20 -10.82 -8.57 0.29
N ARG A 21 -11.85 -9.03 0.99
CA ARG A 21 -12.95 -9.76 0.34
C ARG A 21 -13.86 -8.76 -0.40
N GLY A 22 -14.23 -9.05 -1.65
CA GLY A 22 -15.36 -8.39 -2.30
C GLY A 22 -15.22 -7.90 -3.76
N VAL A 23 -14.51 -8.61 -4.63
CA VAL A 23 -14.88 -8.72 -6.07
C VAL A 23 -14.80 -10.21 -6.40
N SER A 24 -15.77 -10.72 -7.15
CA SER A 24 -15.98 -12.15 -7.44
C SER A 24 -14.72 -12.87 -7.95
N LEU A 25 -13.89 -13.36 -7.03
CA LEU A 25 -13.03 -14.54 -7.13
C LEU A 25 -12.63 -14.89 -5.68
N LEU A 26 -12.94 -16.12 -5.25
CA LEU A 26 -12.60 -16.65 -3.93
C LEU A 26 -11.08 -16.91 -3.84
N ALA A 27 -10.25 -15.87 -3.88
CA ALA A 27 -8.82 -16.01 -3.65
C ALA A 27 -8.52 -15.78 -2.17
N GLN A 28 -8.28 -16.87 -1.43
CA GLN A 28 -7.50 -16.80 -0.18
C GLN A 28 -6.02 -16.63 -0.58
N GLY A 29 -5.40 -15.50 -0.24
CA GLY A 29 -3.96 -15.30 -0.45
C GLY A 29 -3.55 -13.90 -0.93
N LYS A 30 -2.29 -13.78 -1.32
CA LYS A 30 -1.68 -12.57 -1.90
C LYS A 30 -2.40 -12.20 -3.20
N PHE A 31 -2.95 -10.99 -3.26
CA PHE A 31 -3.47 -10.41 -4.49
C PHE A 31 -2.42 -9.45 -5.08
N GLU A 32 -2.15 -9.56 -6.38
CA GLU A 32 -1.11 -8.79 -7.05
C GLU A 32 -1.61 -8.29 -8.40
N ILE A 33 -1.39 -6.99 -8.66
CA ILE A 33 -1.61 -6.39 -9.97
C ILE A 33 -0.27 -5.83 -10.45
N THR A 34 0.19 -6.33 -11.59
CA THR A 34 1.39 -5.85 -12.27
C THR A 34 1.01 -5.05 -13.51
N ASN A 35 1.98 -4.33 -14.09
CA ASN A 35 1.80 -3.55 -15.31
C ASN A 35 0.73 -2.45 -15.19
N MET A 36 0.55 -1.89 -13.98
CA MET A 36 -0.27 -0.71 -13.79
C MET A 36 0.50 0.54 -14.22
N ASP A 37 -0.10 1.33 -15.10
CA ASP A 37 0.44 2.64 -15.49
C ASP A 37 -0.08 3.72 -14.54
N MET A 38 0.46 3.73 -13.32
CA MET A 38 0.21 4.81 -12.36
C MET A 38 1.08 6.02 -12.69
N ARG A 39 0.48 7.20 -12.77
CA ARG A 39 1.21 8.44 -13.06
C ARG A 39 1.03 9.43 -11.92
N LEU A 40 1.92 10.41 -11.83
CA LEU A 40 1.71 11.55 -10.94
C LEU A 40 0.36 12.22 -11.26
N GLY A 41 -0.35 12.66 -10.22
CA GLY A 41 -1.73 13.14 -10.28
C GLY A 41 -2.79 12.05 -10.38
N THR A 42 -2.43 10.77 -10.48
CA THR A 42 -3.42 9.67 -10.52
C THR A 42 -3.80 9.19 -9.14
N THR A 43 -5.00 8.62 -9.04
CA THR A 43 -5.53 8.07 -7.80
C THR A 43 -5.89 6.61 -7.96
N LEU A 44 -5.36 5.77 -7.08
CA LEU A 44 -5.78 4.38 -6.91
C LEU A 44 -6.85 4.30 -5.83
N ARG A 45 -7.97 3.63 -6.14
CA ARG A 45 -9.04 3.37 -5.18
C ARG A 45 -9.11 1.88 -4.90
N ILE A 46 -8.87 1.51 -3.65
CA ILE A 46 -8.89 0.13 -3.17
C ILE A 46 -10.10 -0.01 -2.26
N LYS A 47 -10.92 -1.02 -2.51
CA LYS A 47 -12.05 -1.37 -1.65
C LYS A 47 -11.97 -2.84 -1.27
N GLY A 48 -12.41 -3.14 -0.06
CA GLY A 48 -12.76 -4.49 0.31
C GLY A 48 -12.87 -4.67 1.82
N LYS A 49 -13.00 -5.92 2.23
CA LYS A 49 -13.27 -6.27 3.62
C LYS A 49 -12.06 -6.90 4.29
N ILE A 50 -11.64 -6.28 5.40
CA ILE A 50 -10.59 -6.81 6.28
C ILE A 50 -11.11 -8.09 6.93
N ALA A 51 -10.28 -9.12 7.02
CA ALA A 51 -10.67 -10.35 7.71
C ALA A 51 -10.99 -10.07 9.19
N SER A 52 -12.00 -10.74 9.74
CA SER A 52 -12.48 -10.50 11.12
C SER A 52 -11.47 -10.91 12.20
N ASP A 53 -10.54 -11.81 11.84
CA ASP A 53 -9.47 -12.35 12.67
C ASP A 53 -8.09 -11.79 12.29
N ALA A 54 -8.03 -10.76 11.44
CA ALA A 54 -6.77 -10.15 11.05
C ALA A 54 -6.10 -9.42 12.23
N ASP A 55 -4.83 -9.74 12.48
CA ASP A 55 -3.97 -8.94 13.37
C ASP A 55 -3.36 -7.73 12.64
N SER A 56 -3.21 -7.84 11.32
CA SER A 56 -2.70 -6.79 10.44
C SER A 56 -3.08 -7.08 8.99
N PHE A 57 -2.89 -6.09 8.11
CA PHE A 57 -2.76 -6.31 6.67
C PHE A 57 -1.72 -5.33 6.10
N VAL A 58 -1.38 -5.48 4.83
CA VAL A 58 -0.36 -4.67 4.16
C VAL A 58 -0.83 -4.24 2.76
N ILE A 59 -0.55 -3.02 2.36
CA ILE A 59 -0.65 -2.57 0.97
C ILE A 59 0.73 -2.06 0.57
N ASN A 60 1.34 -2.72 -0.40
CA ASN A 60 2.57 -2.24 -1.02
C ASN A 60 2.28 -1.66 -2.39
N LEU A 61 2.93 -0.54 -2.71
CA LEU A 61 2.91 0.09 -4.01
C LEU A 61 4.37 0.34 -4.41
N GLY A 62 4.78 -0.06 -5.60
CA GLY A 62 6.18 -0.03 -5.97
C GLY A 62 6.43 -0.33 -7.44
N GLN A 63 7.70 -0.54 -7.79
CA GLN A 63 8.13 -0.95 -9.14
C GLN A 63 8.35 -2.46 -9.23
N GLY A 64 8.28 -3.16 -8.09
CA GLY A 64 8.51 -4.59 -7.97
C GLY A 64 8.39 -5.03 -6.53
N THR A 65 8.71 -6.29 -6.23
CA THR A 65 8.66 -6.82 -4.86
C THR A 65 9.78 -6.32 -3.96
N ASP A 66 10.88 -5.87 -4.57
CA ASP A 66 12.10 -5.37 -3.94
C ASP A 66 12.17 -3.84 -3.91
N LYS A 67 11.39 -3.15 -4.75
CA LYS A 67 11.32 -1.70 -4.78
C LYS A 67 9.92 -1.18 -4.48
N LEU A 68 9.70 -0.79 -3.23
CA LEU A 68 8.43 -0.30 -2.69
C LEU A 68 8.53 1.17 -2.35
N ASN A 69 7.66 1.98 -2.97
CA ASN A 69 7.51 3.38 -2.65
C ASN A 69 6.61 3.59 -1.43
N LEU A 70 5.64 2.69 -1.25
CA LEU A 70 4.80 2.61 -0.07
C LEU A 70 4.68 1.16 0.39
N HIS A 71 4.95 0.93 1.67
CA HIS A 71 4.55 -0.24 2.43
C HIS A 71 3.65 0.28 3.55
N PHE A 72 2.34 0.14 3.39
CA PHE A 72 1.32 0.55 4.35
C PHE A 72 0.89 -0.67 5.15
N ASN A 73 1.12 -0.68 6.46
CA ASN A 73 0.88 -1.82 7.33
C ASN A 73 0.11 -1.44 8.60
N PRO A 74 -1.23 -1.43 8.56
CA PRO A 74 -2.04 -1.35 9.77
C PRO A 74 -1.87 -2.59 10.62
N ARG A 75 -1.50 -2.41 11.89
CA ARG A 75 -1.36 -3.44 12.91
C ARG A 75 -2.38 -3.17 14.00
N PHE A 76 -3.43 -3.98 14.06
CA PHE A 76 -4.56 -3.74 14.95
C PHE A 76 -4.20 -3.94 16.43
N ARG A 77 -3.33 -4.92 16.74
CA ARG A 77 -2.86 -5.14 18.12
C ARG A 77 -2.03 -3.98 18.67
N GLU A 78 -1.26 -3.31 17.81
CA GLU A 78 -0.44 -2.15 18.16
C GLU A 78 -1.21 -0.82 18.02
N SER A 79 -2.47 -0.86 17.56
CA SER A 79 -3.27 0.33 17.21
C SER A 79 -2.50 1.35 16.37
N THR A 80 -1.67 0.87 15.44
CA THR A 80 -0.71 1.69 14.69
C THR A 80 -0.69 1.30 13.23
N ILE A 81 -0.58 2.30 12.36
CA ILE A 81 -0.25 2.13 10.95
C ILE A 81 1.23 2.42 10.77
N ILE A 82 1.97 1.44 10.23
CA ILE A 82 3.37 1.62 9.85
C ILE A 82 3.43 1.87 8.34
N CYS A 83 4.00 3.01 7.95
CA CYS A 83 4.35 3.32 6.58
C CYS A 83 5.87 3.26 6.41
N ASN A 84 6.35 2.63 5.34
CA ASN A 84 7.77 2.61 5.01
C ASN A 84 8.00 2.54 3.49
N SER A 85 9.24 2.70 3.06
CA SER A 85 9.73 2.40 1.71
C SER A 85 10.76 1.28 1.77
N ARG A 86 10.97 0.62 0.63
CA ARG A 86 11.99 -0.43 0.46
C ARG A 86 12.70 -0.24 -0.86
N ASP A 87 14.02 -0.33 -0.86
CA ASP A 87 14.84 -0.38 -2.08
C ASP A 87 15.81 -1.58 -2.00
N GLY A 88 15.64 -2.54 -2.91
CA GLY A 88 16.29 -3.84 -2.85
C GLY A 88 15.91 -4.61 -1.58
N ASN A 89 16.87 -4.75 -0.67
CA ASN A 89 16.68 -5.42 0.64
C ASN A 89 16.72 -4.46 1.82
N SER A 90 16.80 -3.16 1.56
CA SER A 90 16.92 -2.14 2.60
C SER A 90 15.57 -1.47 2.84
N TRP A 91 15.13 -1.49 4.09
CA TRP A 91 13.98 -0.70 4.54
C TRP A 91 14.41 0.73 4.86
N GLY A 92 13.54 1.69 4.53
CA GLY A 92 13.69 3.07 4.94
C GLY A 92 13.34 3.29 6.41
N LYS A 93 13.25 4.57 6.78
CA LYS A 93 12.78 4.98 8.11
C LYS A 93 11.26 4.80 8.20
N GLU A 94 10.81 4.08 9.22
CA GLU A 94 9.38 3.94 9.50
C GLU A 94 8.73 5.28 9.84
N GLN A 95 7.52 5.47 9.32
CA GLN A 95 6.56 6.47 9.74
C GLN A 95 5.42 5.76 10.47
N ARG A 96 5.00 6.31 11.60
CA ARG A 96 3.97 5.69 12.45
C ARG A 96 2.79 6.65 12.59
N GLU A 97 1.60 6.15 12.36
CA GLU A 97 0.33 6.83 12.62
C GLU A 97 -0.47 6.00 13.63
N ASN A 98 -0.73 6.58 14.82
CA ASN A 98 -1.41 5.88 15.92
C ASN A 98 -2.94 6.05 15.84
N HIS A 99 -3.43 6.84 14.89
CA HIS A 99 -4.85 6.99 14.63
C HIS A 99 -5.32 5.97 13.60
N ILE A 100 -5.80 4.81 14.09
CA ILE A 100 -6.49 3.83 13.26
C ILE A 100 -8.01 3.99 13.41
N CYS A 101 -8.70 4.28 12.29
CA CYS A 101 -10.14 4.55 12.26
C CYS A 101 -10.98 3.42 11.63
N PHE A 102 -10.39 2.22 11.51
CA PHE A 102 -11.02 1.01 11.00
C PHE A 102 -10.53 -0.21 11.78
N SER A 103 -11.28 -1.30 11.76
CA SER A 103 -10.99 -2.51 12.52
C SER A 103 -11.08 -3.78 11.66
N ALA A 104 -10.56 -4.89 12.20
CA ALA A 104 -10.79 -6.22 11.65
C ALA A 104 -12.30 -6.46 11.40
N GLY A 105 -12.62 -7.08 10.27
CA GLY A 105 -14.01 -7.35 9.86
C GLY A 105 -14.73 -6.18 9.16
N SER A 106 -14.17 -4.98 9.18
CA SER A 106 -14.77 -3.80 8.53
C SER A 106 -14.56 -3.80 7.02
N GLU A 107 -15.53 -3.25 6.29
CA GLU A 107 -15.35 -2.83 4.91
C GLU A 107 -14.65 -1.48 4.88
N VAL A 108 -13.62 -1.38 4.05
CA VAL A 108 -12.76 -0.19 3.97
C VAL A 108 -12.58 0.25 2.52
N LYS A 109 -12.32 1.54 2.37
CA LYS A 109 -11.95 2.17 1.11
C LYS A 109 -10.70 3.00 1.32
N PHE A 110 -9.61 2.62 0.68
CA PHE A 110 -8.38 3.41 0.61
C PHE A 110 -8.33 4.17 -0.71
N ILE A 111 -7.90 5.42 -0.63
CA ILE A 111 -7.69 6.30 -1.77
C ILE A 111 -6.25 6.75 -1.68
N VAL A 112 -5.43 6.32 -2.64
CA VAL A 112 -4.01 6.67 -2.69
C VAL A 112 -3.77 7.55 -3.90
N THR A 113 -3.42 8.81 -3.67
CA THR A 113 -3.05 9.74 -4.74
C THR A 113 -1.53 9.79 -4.85
N PHE A 114 -1.05 9.72 -6.08
CA PHE A 114 0.38 9.75 -6.39
C PHE A 114 0.73 11.17 -6.75
N GLU A 115 1.27 11.92 -5.81
CA GLU A 115 1.61 13.32 -6.01
C GLU A 115 3.12 13.50 -6.14
N ASN A 116 3.52 14.63 -6.72
CA ASN A 116 4.89 15.08 -6.55
C ASN A 116 5.08 15.51 -5.10
N ASP A 117 6.31 15.39 -4.64
CA ASP A 117 6.72 15.98 -3.39
C ASP A 117 6.81 17.50 -3.57
N ASP A 118 5.67 18.18 -3.51
CA ASP A 118 5.61 19.64 -3.45
C ASP A 118 6.02 20.07 -2.03
N SER A 119 7.26 19.78 -1.64
CA SER A 119 7.87 20.37 -0.46
C SER A 119 8.03 21.86 -0.71
N LYS A 120 7.04 22.65 -0.29
CA LYS A 120 7.22 24.07 0.00
C LYS A 120 8.00 24.25 1.28
#